data_AF-A0ABD3IR39-F1
#
_entry.id   AF-A0ABD3IR39-F1
#
_cell.length_a   1.000
_cell.length_b   1.000
_cell.length_c   1.000
_cell.angle_alpha   90.00
_cell.angle_beta   90.00
_cell.angle_gamma   90.00
#
_symmetry.space_group_name_H-M   'P 1'
#
loop_
_entity.id
_entity.type
_entity.pdbx_description
1 polymer ?
#
loop_
_entity_poly.entity_id
_entity_poly.type
_entity_poly.pdbx_seq_one_letter_code
_entity_poly.pdbx_strand_id
1 'polypeptide(L)'
;MFPNKKHSRRRPPATAPSSPPPPPRAAAAPAALPSSRRRLTPSTSLIDQELETLQDTSSFLLGSLQTSLDEAASPASPNPNNPRSFPHSVKQQCWDKAERVKGRDADRWRRDAVGNVVFRKLVGCPGCLCHDYDHILPYSKGGKSTLENCQVLQATVNRSKGNQTEITRADLIRRSSYCRVSDRDMDLLELSAYGNVRRDQDSGGCRIQ
;
A
#
# COMPACT_ATOMS: atom_id res chain seq x y z
N MET A 1 46.12 -36.54 -49.55
CA MET A 1 45.04 -35.90 -50.35
C MET A 1 44.43 -34.80 -49.48
N PHE A 2 44.70 -33.54 -49.80
CA PHE A 2 44.36 -32.38 -48.95
C PHE A 2 42.86 -32.08 -48.98
N PRO A 3 42.20 -31.87 -47.82
CA PRO A 3 40.82 -31.40 -47.81
C PRO A 3 40.72 -29.88 -47.99
N ASN A 4 39.60 -29.51 -48.61
CA ASN A 4 39.29 -28.28 -49.32
C ASN A 4 39.18 -27.01 -48.43
N LYS A 5 39.66 -25.87 -48.97
CA LYS A 5 39.50 -24.52 -48.41
C LYS A 5 38.02 -24.11 -48.37
N LYS A 6 37.48 -23.92 -47.16
CA LYS A 6 36.15 -23.32 -46.95
C LYS A 6 36.21 -21.81 -47.13
N HIS A 7 35.31 -21.29 -47.96
CA HIS A 7 35.17 -19.88 -48.29
C HIS A 7 34.61 -19.09 -47.09
N SER A 8 35.32 -18.02 -46.71
CA SER A 8 34.88 -17.03 -45.73
C SER A 8 33.82 -16.11 -46.37
N ARG A 9 32.56 -16.23 -45.94
CA ARG A 9 31.48 -15.31 -46.34
C ARG A 9 31.55 -14.06 -45.47
N ARG A 10 31.84 -12.91 -46.10
CA ARG A 10 31.82 -11.58 -45.50
C ARG A 10 30.40 -11.19 -45.07
N ARG A 11 30.29 -10.59 -43.89
CA ARG A 11 29.08 -10.08 -43.25
C ARG A 11 28.71 -8.71 -43.86
N PRO A 12 27.43 -8.44 -44.21
CA PRO A 12 27.04 -7.11 -44.72
C PRO A 12 26.98 -6.07 -43.59
N PRO A 13 27.21 -4.77 -43.88
CA PRO A 13 27.24 -3.72 -42.89
C PRO A 13 25.84 -3.34 -42.38
N ALA A 14 25.78 -2.97 -41.10
CA ALA A 14 24.58 -2.53 -40.41
C ALA A 14 24.15 -1.12 -40.86
N THR A 15 22.88 -0.96 -41.20
CA THR A 15 22.22 0.32 -41.47
C THR A 15 21.90 1.02 -40.14
N ALA A 16 22.35 2.27 -40.01
CA ALA A 16 22.11 3.14 -38.86
C ALA A 16 20.65 3.64 -38.84
N PRO A 17 20.03 3.83 -37.65
CA PRO A 17 18.68 4.37 -37.54
C PRO A 17 18.66 5.91 -37.70
N SER A 18 17.70 6.41 -38.48
CA SER A 18 17.42 7.83 -38.67
C SER A 18 16.69 8.43 -37.45
N SER A 19 17.23 9.51 -36.89
CA SER A 19 16.64 10.28 -35.78
C SER A 19 15.43 11.13 -36.25
N PRO A 20 14.38 11.29 -35.43
CA PRO A 20 13.25 12.18 -35.74
C PRO A 20 13.58 13.67 -35.52
N PRO A 21 12.88 14.60 -36.21
CA PRO A 21 13.10 16.05 -36.08
C PRO A 21 12.54 16.62 -34.75
N PRO A 22 13.11 17.75 -34.25
CA PRO A 22 12.71 18.36 -32.98
C PRO A 22 11.39 19.16 -33.08
N PRO A 23 10.65 19.35 -31.96
CA PRO A 23 9.41 20.13 -31.92
C PRO A 23 9.67 21.65 -31.98
N PRO A 24 8.69 22.45 -32.46
CA PRO A 24 8.83 23.90 -32.55
C PRO A 24 8.80 24.62 -31.19
N ARG A 25 9.58 25.70 -31.15
CA ARG A 25 9.93 26.57 -30.02
C ARG A 25 8.76 27.43 -29.56
N ALA A 26 8.48 27.42 -28.25
CA ALA A 26 7.51 28.28 -27.59
C ALA A 26 7.96 29.77 -27.65
N ALA A 27 7.04 30.64 -28.04
CA ALA A 27 7.24 32.09 -28.05
C ALA A 27 7.04 32.68 -26.65
N ALA A 28 7.89 33.66 -26.31
CA ALA A 28 7.90 34.40 -25.05
C ALA A 28 6.87 35.56 -25.00
N ALA A 29 6.60 36.01 -23.78
CA ALA A 29 5.60 36.99 -23.30
C ALA A 29 5.65 38.41 -23.93
N PRO A 30 4.66 39.28 -23.59
CA PRO A 30 4.85 40.26 -22.50
C PRO A 30 3.51 40.45 -21.70
N ALA A 31 3.30 41.23 -20.62
CA ALA A 31 3.99 42.33 -19.95
C ALA A 31 3.46 42.42 -18.49
N ALA A 32 4.05 43.31 -17.70
CA ALA A 32 3.92 43.44 -16.24
C ALA A 32 2.77 44.36 -15.73
N LEU A 33 2.28 44.04 -14.52
CA LEU A 33 1.93 44.89 -13.34
C LEU A 33 0.78 45.93 -13.43
N PRO A 34 0.01 46.20 -12.33
CA PRO A 34 0.56 46.76 -11.09
C PRO A 34 0.12 46.16 -9.74
N SER A 35 1.04 46.38 -8.80
CA SER A 35 1.03 46.15 -7.36
C SER A 35 0.00 47.04 -6.65
N SER A 36 -0.86 46.43 -5.81
CA SER A 36 -1.60 47.15 -4.78
C SER A 36 -1.00 46.82 -3.41
N ARG A 37 -0.18 47.75 -2.91
CA ARG A 37 0.25 47.79 -1.51
C ARG A 37 -0.96 48.13 -0.64
N ARG A 38 -1.25 47.29 0.36
CA ARG A 38 -1.89 47.76 1.60
C ARG A 38 -1.07 47.28 2.79
N ARG A 39 -0.55 48.24 3.55
CA ARG A 39 0.21 48.04 4.78
C ARG A 39 -0.63 48.58 5.95
N LEU A 40 -1.00 47.66 6.83
CA LEU A 40 -1.16 47.70 8.30
C LEU A 40 -1.89 48.86 8.99
N THR A 41 -2.85 48.49 9.85
CA THR A 41 -2.94 48.96 11.23
C THR A 41 -3.38 47.80 12.15
N PRO A 42 -2.80 47.62 13.35
CA PRO A 42 -3.35 46.76 14.39
C PRO A 42 -4.18 47.62 15.36
N SER A 43 -5.44 47.26 15.58
CA SER A 43 -6.24 47.85 16.66
C SER A 43 -6.57 46.76 17.68
N THR A 44 -5.98 46.94 18.84
CA THR A 44 -6.25 46.24 20.10
C THR A 44 -7.59 46.72 20.67
N SER A 45 -8.50 45.81 20.98
CA SER A 45 -9.24 45.76 22.25
C SER A 45 -10.38 44.74 22.20
N LEU A 46 -10.53 44.03 23.32
CA LEU A 46 -11.74 43.44 23.93
C LEU A 46 -11.57 41.95 24.29
N ILE A 47 -10.83 41.66 25.37
CA ILE A 47 -11.31 41.20 26.69
C ILE A 47 -12.43 40.14 26.66
N ASP A 48 -12.07 38.96 27.18
CA ASP A 48 -12.86 38.10 28.07
C ASP A 48 -14.26 37.65 27.62
N GLN A 49 -14.35 36.86 26.54
CA GLN A 49 -15.57 36.11 26.29
C GLN A 49 -15.40 34.80 25.50
N GLU A 50 -14.35 34.02 25.79
CA GLU A 50 -14.20 32.71 25.15
C GLU A 50 -13.56 31.66 26.09
N LEU A 51 -13.97 31.66 27.36
CA LEU A 51 -13.62 30.61 28.33
C LEU A 51 -14.78 29.63 28.63
N GLU A 52 -15.95 29.81 28.02
CA GLU A 52 -17.13 28.97 28.29
C GLU A 52 -17.45 27.92 27.21
N THR A 53 -16.69 27.85 26.11
CA THR A 53 -16.95 26.89 25.01
C THR A 53 -16.14 25.59 25.09
N LEU A 54 -15.25 25.44 26.08
CA LEU A 54 -14.42 24.23 26.24
C LEU A 54 -15.08 23.11 27.07
N GLN A 55 -16.19 23.38 27.76
CA GLN A 55 -16.90 22.33 28.51
C GLN A 55 -17.84 21.51 27.61
N ASP A 56 -18.46 22.11 26.59
CA ASP A 56 -19.39 21.41 25.69
C ASP A 56 -18.70 20.52 24.63
N THR A 57 -17.47 20.85 24.25
CA THR A 57 -16.70 20.01 23.30
C THR A 57 -16.15 18.75 23.95
N SER A 58 -15.91 18.77 25.27
CA SER A 58 -15.47 17.59 26.03
C SER A 58 -16.57 16.51 26.12
N SER A 59 -17.83 16.95 26.24
CA SER A 59 -19.03 16.09 26.24
C SER A 59 -19.28 15.44 24.88
N PHE A 60 -19.03 16.19 23.78
CA PHE A 60 -19.15 15.67 22.42
C PHE A 60 -18.05 14.65 22.07
N LEU A 61 -16.81 14.87 22.53
CA LEU A 61 -15.72 13.91 22.32
C LEU A 61 -15.88 12.65 23.17
N LEU A 62 -16.41 12.75 24.39
CA LEU A 62 -16.70 11.59 25.24
C LEU A 62 -17.95 10.82 24.77
N GLY A 63 -18.98 11.50 24.28
CA GLY A 63 -20.16 10.87 23.67
C GLY A 63 -19.83 10.10 22.39
N SER A 64 -18.84 10.56 21.62
CA SER A 64 -18.40 9.87 20.40
C SER A 64 -17.45 8.69 20.66
N LEU A 65 -16.93 8.53 21.87
CA LEU A 65 -16.16 7.34 22.29
C LEU A 65 -17.08 6.24 22.85
N GLN A 66 -18.27 6.60 23.35
CA GLN A 66 -19.23 5.66 23.96
C GLN A 66 -20.12 4.93 22.94
N THR A 67 -20.20 5.37 21.68
CA THR A 67 -21.02 4.74 20.63
C THR A 67 -20.39 3.52 19.96
N SER A 68 -19.30 2.97 20.52
CA SER A 68 -18.58 1.83 19.92
C SER A 68 -18.64 0.52 20.72
N LEU A 69 -19.42 0.45 21.80
CA LEU A 69 -19.43 -0.74 22.68
C LEU A 69 -20.75 -1.50 22.80
N ASP A 70 -21.87 -0.99 22.32
CA ASP A 70 -23.12 -1.76 22.32
C ASP A 70 -23.82 -1.68 20.96
N GLU A 71 -24.24 -2.86 20.49
CA GLU A 71 -25.11 -3.11 19.33
C GLU A 71 -24.45 -3.55 18.02
N ALA A 72 -23.76 -4.70 18.10
CA ALA A 72 -23.80 -5.70 17.03
C ALA A 72 -24.33 -7.03 17.58
N ALA A 73 -25.58 -7.04 18.06
CA ALA A 73 -26.33 -8.27 18.32
C ALA A 73 -26.72 -8.93 16.99
N SER A 74 -25.74 -9.55 16.33
CA SER A 74 -25.99 -10.61 15.35
C SER A 74 -26.32 -11.91 16.10
N PRO A 75 -27.30 -12.72 15.65
CA PRO A 75 -27.71 -13.96 16.31
C PRO A 75 -26.77 -15.11 15.95
N ALA A 76 -25.47 -14.90 16.18
CA ALA A 76 -24.45 -15.92 16.14
C ALA A 76 -23.59 -15.69 17.37
N SER A 77 -24.01 -16.26 18.50
CA SER A 77 -23.27 -16.20 19.76
C SER A 77 -21.78 -16.40 19.48
N PRO A 78 -20.93 -15.36 19.66
CA PRO A 78 -19.51 -15.54 19.48
C PRO A 78 -19.10 -16.53 20.57
N ASN A 79 -18.69 -17.73 20.17
CA ASN A 79 -18.07 -18.66 21.11
C ASN A 79 -16.92 -17.88 21.77
N PRO A 80 -16.93 -17.64 23.09
CA PRO A 80 -15.91 -16.82 23.75
C PRO A 80 -14.50 -17.39 23.53
N ASN A 81 -14.42 -18.68 23.21
CA ASN A 81 -13.20 -19.41 22.90
C ASN A 81 -12.74 -19.27 21.43
N ASN A 82 -13.51 -18.64 20.54
CA ASN A 82 -13.15 -18.44 19.12
C ASN A 82 -13.71 -17.11 18.59
N PRO A 83 -13.09 -15.96 18.93
CA PRO A 83 -13.49 -14.68 18.37
C PRO A 83 -13.27 -14.65 16.85
N ARG A 84 -14.15 -13.97 16.12
CA ARG A 84 -14.04 -13.82 14.66
C ARG A 84 -12.77 -13.06 14.25
N SER A 85 -12.33 -12.09 15.03
CA SER A 85 -11.11 -11.33 14.73
C SER A 85 -9.86 -12.09 15.18
N PHE A 86 -8.81 -12.09 14.35
CA PHE A 86 -7.51 -12.60 14.76
C PHE A 86 -6.91 -11.78 15.91
N PRO A 87 -6.37 -12.41 16.96
CA PRO A 87 -5.63 -11.71 17.99
C PRO A 87 -4.36 -11.08 17.42
N HIS A 88 -3.86 -10.02 18.07
CA HIS A 88 -2.73 -9.23 17.55
C HIS A 88 -1.46 -10.08 17.32
N SER A 89 -1.16 -11.03 18.22
CA SER A 89 -0.03 -11.97 18.09
C SER A 89 -0.14 -12.81 16.81
N VAL A 90 -1.33 -13.31 16.49
CA VAL A 90 -1.58 -14.08 15.27
C VAL A 90 -1.46 -13.19 14.03
N LYS A 91 -1.96 -11.96 14.07
CA LYS A 91 -1.79 -10.99 12.96
C LYS A 91 -0.30 -10.75 12.67
N GLN A 92 0.51 -10.53 13.69
CA GLN A 92 1.96 -10.38 13.54
C GLN A 92 2.59 -11.62 12.90
N GLN A 93 2.35 -12.81 13.45
CA GLN A 93 2.90 -14.05 12.90
C GLN A 93 2.40 -14.33 11.47
N CYS A 94 1.17 -13.95 11.16
CA CYS A 94 0.56 -14.06 9.84
C CYS A 94 1.21 -13.13 8.82
N TRP A 95 1.58 -11.91 9.24
CA TRP A 95 2.42 -11.01 8.44
C TRP A 95 3.80 -11.61 8.21
N ASP A 96 4.40 -12.19 9.25
CA ASP A 96 5.75 -12.76 9.17
C ASP A 96 5.80 -14.00 8.27
N LYS A 97 4.71 -14.76 8.21
CA LYS A 97 4.47 -15.91 7.30
C LYS A 97 4.33 -15.49 5.83
N ALA A 98 3.87 -14.27 5.55
CA ALA A 98 3.62 -13.81 4.18
C ALA A 98 4.92 -13.71 3.37
N GLU A 99 4.83 -13.81 2.04
CA GLU A 99 6.00 -13.79 1.18
C GLU A 99 6.72 -12.42 1.24
N ARG A 100 8.06 -12.43 1.25
CA ARG A 100 8.87 -11.20 1.31
C ARG A 100 8.98 -10.55 -0.06
N VAL A 101 9.02 -9.21 -0.08
CA VAL A 101 9.36 -8.45 -1.30
C VAL A 101 10.88 -8.32 -1.38
N LYS A 102 11.50 -8.82 -2.45
CA LYS A 102 12.97 -8.73 -2.63
C LYS A 102 13.45 -7.27 -2.58
N GLY A 103 14.57 -7.02 -1.90
CA GLY A 103 15.18 -5.69 -1.78
C GLY A 103 14.37 -4.71 -0.90
N ARG A 104 13.42 -5.20 -0.09
CA ARG A 104 12.54 -4.40 0.76
C ARG A 104 12.45 -4.98 2.17
N ASP A 105 12.33 -4.09 3.15
CA ASP A 105 12.11 -4.49 4.55
C ASP A 105 10.82 -5.31 4.70
N ALA A 106 10.98 -6.57 5.11
CA ALA A 106 9.90 -7.52 5.30
C ALA A 106 8.93 -7.11 6.42
N ASP A 107 9.34 -6.27 7.37
CA ASP A 107 8.45 -5.77 8.41
C ASP A 107 7.44 -4.75 7.86
N ARG A 108 7.79 -4.10 6.73
CA ARG A 108 7.02 -3.01 6.11
C ARG A 108 6.30 -3.44 4.85
N TRP A 109 6.91 -4.34 4.07
CA TRP A 109 6.45 -4.78 2.76
C TRP A 109 6.32 -6.30 2.71
N ARG A 110 5.19 -6.79 2.22
CA ARG A 110 4.95 -8.21 1.96
C ARG A 110 4.23 -8.41 0.64
N ARG A 111 4.24 -9.65 0.16
CA ARG A 111 3.33 -10.13 -0.86
C ARG A 111 2.20 -10.90 -0.18
N ASP A 112 0.99 -10.57 -0.58
CA ASP A 112 -0.21 -11.29 -0.14
C ASP A 112 -0.23 -12.73 -0.70
N ALA A 113 -1.21 -13.53 -0.30
CA ALA A 113 -1.32 -14.93 -0.72
C ALA A 113 -1.37 -15.13 -2.24
N VAL A 114 -1.78 -14.12 -3.03
CA VAL A 114 -1.87 -14.20 -4.49
C VAL A 114 -0.73 -13.50 -5.22
N GLY A 115 0.16 -12.81 -4.50
CA GLY A 115 1.39 -12.19 -5.00
C GLY A 115 1.37 -10.67 -5.11
N ASN A 116 0.26 -10.02 -4.72
CA ASN A 116 0.15 -8.56 -4.71
C ASN A 116 1.04 -7.96 -3.63
N VAL A 117 1.70 -6.86 -3.95
CA VAL A 117 2.48 -6.11 -2.96
C VAL A 117 1.52 -5.36 -2.04
N VAL A 118 1.74 -5.50 -0.73
CA VAL A 118 0.95 -4.82 0.31
C VAL A 118 1.85 -4.13 1.31
N PHE A 119 1.34 -3.05 1.89
CA PHE A 119 2.09 -2.20 2.82
C PHE A 119 1.53 -2.31 4.24
N ARG A 120 2.42 -2.51 5.22
CA ARG A 120 2.06 -2.85 6.60
C ARG A 120 1.12 -1.84 7.27
N LYS A 121 1.26 -0.55 6.97
CA LYS A 121 0.44 0.52 7.57
C LYS A 121 -0.96 0.64 6.98
N LEU A 122 -1.20 0.07 5.80
CA LEU A 122 -2.46 0.19 5.07
C LEU A 122 -3.34 -1.03 5.34
N VAL A 123 -4.09 -0.99 6.44
CA VAL A 123 -5.01 -2.07 6.85
C VAL A 123 -6.47 -1.62 6.65
N GLY A 124 -7.33 -2.47 6.06
CA GLY A 124 -8.78 -2.23 5.98
C GLY A 124 -9.26 -1.18 4.97
N CYS A 125 -8.36 -0.51 4.25
CA CYS A 125 -8.68 0.48 3.22
C CYS A 125 -8.92 -0.15 1.83
N PRO A 126 -9.63 0.52 0.91
CA PRO A 126 -9.91 -0.01 -0.43
C PRO A 126 -8.78 0.19 -1.46
N GLY A 127 -7.58 0.61 -1.03
CA GLY A 127 -6.45 0.87 -1.91
C GLY A 127 -5.74 -0.41 -2.39
N CYS A 128 -5.01 -0.31 -3.49
CA CYS A 128 -4.30 -1.45 -4.08
C CYS A 128 -3.13 -1.98 -3.23
N LEU A 129 -2.61 -1.19 -2.29
CA LEU A 129 -1.57 -1.63 -1.34
C LEU A 129 -2.15 -2.00 0.04
N CYS A 130 -3.47 -1.82 0.20
CA CYS A 130 -4.15 -2.12 1.44
C CYS A 130 -4.38 -3.62 1.58
N HIS A 131 -4.28 -4.12 2.80
CA HIS A 131 -4.49 -5.53 3.11
C HIS A 131 -5.44 -5.72 4.28
N ASP A 132 -5.98 -6.93 4.36
CA ASP A 132 -6.68 -7.46 5.52
C ASP A 132 -6.02 -8.78 5.95
N TYR A 133 -6.32 -9.17 7.18
CA TYR A 133 -6.05 -10.53 7.67
C TYR A 133 -7.28 -11.38 7.38
N ASP A 134 -7.17 -12.25 6.38
CA ASP A 134 -8.25 -13.09 5.87
C ASP A 134 -8.19 -14.49 6.48
N HIS A 135 -9.35 -15.08 6.71
CA HIS A 135 -9.46 -16.49 7.03
C HIS A 135 -9.42 -17.31 5.73
N ILE A 136 -8.48 -18.25 5.62
CA ILE A 136 -8.41 -19.17 4.48
C ILE A 136 -9.75 -19.90 4.34
N LEU A 137 -10.21 -20.52 5.42
CA LEU A 137 -11.58 -21.01 5.62
C LEU A 137 -12.40 -19.95 6.35
N PRO A 138 -13.48 -19.41 5.74
CA PRO A 138 -14.29 -18.35 6.34
C PRO A 138 -14.83 -18.73 7.74
N TYR A 139 -14.88 -17.76 8.64
CA TYR A 139 -15.42 -17.95 9.99
C TYR A 139 -16.83 -18.54 9.99
N SER A 140 -17.70 -18.09 9.08
CA SER A 140 -19.07 -18.60 8.91
C SER A 140 -19.16 -20.07 8.50
N LYS A 141 -18.04 -20.68 8.08
CA LYS A 141 -17.92 -22.09 7.71
C LYS A 141 -17.12 -22.89 8.77
N GLY A 142 -16.97 -22.35 9.98
CA GLY A 142 -16.24 -22.99 11.08
C GLY A 142 -14.75 -22.69 11.12
N GLY A 143 -14.26 -21.75 10.29
CA GLY A 143 -12.87 -21.31 10.32
C GLY A 143 -12.52 -20.64 11.65
N LYS A 144 -11.48 -21.15 12.32
CA LYS A 144 -10.97 -20.58 13.57
C LYS A 144 -9.99 -19.44 13.30
N SER A 145 -9.87 -18.50 14.24
CA SER A 145 -8.95 -17.37 14.13
C SER A 145 -7.51 -17.73 14.57
N THR A 146 -6.95 -18.78 13.98
CA THR A 146 -5.58 -19.29 14.28
C THR A 146 -4.59 -18.92 13.17
N LEU A 147 -3.29 -19.10 13.43
CA LEU A 147 -2.23 -18.75 12.47
C LEU A 147 -2.31 -19.57 11.17
N GLU A 148 -2.69 -20.84 11.28
CA GLU A 148 -2.81 -21.77 10.15
C GLU A 148 -3.90 -21.30 9.20
N ASN A 149 -4.98 -20.75 9.74
CA ASN A 149 -6.11 -20.22 8.98
C ASN A 149 -5.96 -18.74 8.63
N CYS A 150 -4.90 -18.05 9.05
CA CYS A 150 -4.67 -16.66 8.69
C CYS A 150 -3.85 -16.54 7.41
N GLN A 151 -4.25 -15.63 6.53
CA GLN A 151 -3.42 -15.16 5.42
C GLN A 151 -3.55 -13.64 5.25
N VAL A 152 -2.47 -13.01 4.81
CA VAL A 152 -2.52 -11.62 4.34
C VAL A 152 -3.11 -11.63 2.94
N LEU A 153 -4.14 -10.82 2.71
CA LEU A 153 -4.83 -10.71 1.43
C LEU A 153 -5.11 -9.23 1.13
N GLN A 154 -4.91 -8.78 -0.11
CA GLN A 154 -5.30 -7.43 -0.49
C GLN A 154 -6.78 -7.18 -0.14
N ALA A 155 -7.10 -6.03 0.46
CA ALA A 155 -8.42 -5.76 1.02
C ALA A 155 -9.55 -5.88 -0.03
N THR A 156 -9.32 -5.41 -1.26
CA THR A 156 -10.29 -5.56 -2.35
C THR A 156 -10.52 -7.03 -2.71
N VAL A 157 -9.45 -7.84 -2.75
CA VAL A 157 -9.54 -9.29 -3.01
C VAL A 157 -10.30 -9.97 -1.88
N ASN A 158 -10.00 -9.64 -0.63
CA ASN A 158 -10.69 -10.15 0.55
C ASN A 158 -12.20 -9.86 0.51
N ARG A 159 -12.58 -8.61 0.26
CA ARG A 159 -13.99 -8.21 0.11
C ARG A 159 -14.69 -8.96 -1.03
N SER A 160 -13.98 -9.17 -2.13
CA SER A 160 -14.50 -9.91 -3.28
C SER A 160 -14.61 -11.42 -3.03
N LYS A 161 -13.78 -11.98 -2.13
CA LYS A 161 -13.79 -13.38 -1.72
C LYS A 161 -14.99 -13.67 -0.81
N GLY A 162 -15.22 -12.82 0.19
CA GLY A 162 -16.32 -12.95 1.13
C GLY A 162 -16.28 -14.30 1.88
N ASN A 163 -17.38 -15.05 1.85
CA ASN A 163 -17.51 -16.37 2.48
C ASN A 163 -17.37 -17.55 1.49
N GLN A 164 -16.90 -17.29 0.26
CA GLN A 164 -16.76 -18.30 -0.76
C GLN A 164 -15.50 -19.14 -0.51
N THR A 165 -15.64 -20.46 -0.55
CA THR A 165 -14.55 -21.43 -0.34
C THR A 165 -14.00 -22.00 -1.65
N GLU A 166 -14.75 -21.91 -2.74
CA GLU A 166 -14.42 -22.55 -4.03
C GLU A 166 -13.75 -21.59 -5.04
N ILE A 167 -13.33 -20.40 -4.60
CA ILE A 167 -12.64 -19.46 -5.47
C ILE A 167 -11.22 -19.96 -5.75
N THR A 168 -10.87 -20.06 -7.03
CA THR A 168 -9.51 -20.46 -7.43
C THR A 168 -8.51 -19.31 -7.24
N ARG A 169 -7.22 -19.64 -7.11
CA ARG A 169 -6.16 -18.62 -7.08
C ARG A 169 -6.22 -17.68 -8.29
N ALA A 170 -6.52 -18.21 -9.48
CA ALA A 170 -6.61 -17.41 -10.71
C ALA A 170 -7.76 -16.39 -10.63
N ASP A 171 -8.89 -16.76 -10.05
CA ASP A 171 -10.01 -15.85 -9.85
C ASP A 171 -9.68 -14.74 -8.85
N LEU A 172 -8.96 -15.07 -7.76
CA LEU A 172 -8.49 -14.05 -6.81
C LEU A 172 -7.52 -13.06 -7.47
N ILE A 173 -6.61 -13.56 -8.31
CA ILE A 173 -5.70 -12.70 -9.10
C ILE A 173 -6.51 -11.77 -10.01
N ARG A 174 -7.54 -12.29 -10.70
CA ARG A 174 -8.40 -11.47 -11.57
C ARG A 174 -9.17 -10.39 -10.80
N ARG A 175 -9.54 -10.65 -9.54
CA ARG A 175 -10.22 -9.69 -8.67
C ARG A 175 -9.26 -8.73 -7.95
N SER A 176 -7.95 -8.90 -8.14
CA SER A 176 -6.92 -8.04 -7.52
C SER A 176 -6.90 -6.66 -8.15
N SER A 177 -6.77 -5.64 -7.30
CA SER A 177 -6.49 -4.27 -7.73
C SER A 177 -5.01 -4.17 -8.06
N TYR A 178 -4.68 -4.16 -9.35
CA TYR A 178 -3.29 -4.06 -9.77
C TYR A 178 -2.78 -2.62 -9.70
N CYS A 179 -1.66 -2.40 -9.01
CA CYS A 179 -0.90 -1.16 -9.11
C CYS A 179 0.58 -1.44 -9.35
N ARG A 180 1.13 -0.78 -10.36
CA ARG A 180 2.57 -0.74 -10.60
C ARG A 180 3.14 0.36 -9.74
N VAL A 181 3.89 -0.04 -8.72
CA VAL A 181 4.57 0.88 -7.81
C VAL A 181 6.05 0.75 -8.08
N SER A 182 6.70 1.83 -8.51
CA SER A 182 8.13 1.83 -8.75
C SER A 182 8.90 1.80 -7.43
N ASP A 183 10.19 1.48 -7.46
CA ASP A 183 10.99 1.48 -6.24
C ASP A 183 11.03 2.86 -5.55
N ARG A 184 10.99 3.94 -6.34
CA ARG A 184 10.93 5.30 -5.84
C ARG A 184 9.60 5.60 -5.14
N ASP A 185 8.48 5.12 -5.68
CA ASP A 185 7.16 5.34 -5.08
C ASP A 185 7.01 4.54 -3.78
N MET A 186 7.55 3.33 -3.74
CA MET A 186 7.65 2.54 -2.51
C MET A 186 8.49 3.26 -1.45
N ASP A 187 9.63 3.86 -1.83
CA ASP A 187 10.45 4.67 -0.91
C ASP A 187 9.69 5.88 -0.37
N LEU A 188 8.91 6.56 -1.21
CA LEU A 188 8.09 7.70 -0.80
C LEU A 188 6.99 7.28 0.18
N LEU A 189 6.32 6.15 -0.05
CA LEU A 189 5.34 5.59 0.87
C LEU A 189 5.97 5.20 2.21
N GLU A 190 7.16 4.63 2.16
CA GLU A 190 7.87 4.22 3.36
C GLU A 190 8.36 5.43 4.18
N LEU A 191 8.94 6.42 3.50
CA LEU A 191 9.37 7.67 4.10
C LEU A 191 8.18 8.44 4.72
N SER A 192 7.05 8.51 4.02
CA SER A 192 5.86 9.19 4.55
C SER A 192 5.22 8.47 5.74
N ALA A 193 5.27 7.14 5.79
CA ALA A 193 4.62 6.38 6.86
C ALA A 193 5.53 6.08 8.07
N TYR A 194 6.84 6.05 7.88
CA TYR A 194 7.83 5.68 8.91
C TYR A 194 8.91 6.73 9.16
N GLY A 195 9.03 7.76 8.32
CA GLY A 195 10.08 8.78 8.42
C GLY A 195 11.45 8.35 7.90
N ASN A 196 11.59 7.13 7.39
CA ASN A 196 12.82 6.62 6.80
C ASN A 196 12.55 5.46 5.82
N VAL A 197 13.57 5.09 5.05
CA VAL A 197 13.55 3.93 4.13
C VAL A 197 14.54 2.88 4.64
N ARG A 198 14.11 1.62 4.69
CA ARG A 198 14.90 0.44 5.04
C ARG A 198 14.89 -0.53 3.86
N ARG A 199 16.08 -0.91 3.43
CA ARG A 199 16.26 -2.00 2.46
C ARG A 199 16.71 -3.22 3.23
N ASP A 200 16.15 -4.38 2.89
CA ASP A 200 16.70 -5.64 3.38
C ASP A 200 18.13 -5.73 2.82
N GLN A 201 19.10 -6.16 3.62
CA GLN A 201 20.48 -6.25 3.13
C GLN A 201 20.49 -7.21 1.95
N ASP A 202 20.67 -6.66 0.74
CA ASP A 202 20.91 -7.47 -0.44
C ASP A 202 22.12 -8.35 -0.11
N SER A 203 21.91 -9.66 -0.09
CA SER A 203 22.98 -10.67 -0.03
C SER A 203 23.88 -10.63 -1.28
N GLY A 204 23.85 -9.54 -2.05
CA GLY A 204 24.58 -9.31 -3.29
C GLY A 204 25.37 -8.01 -3.21
N GLY A 205 26.33 -7.94 -2.29
CA GLY A 205 27.38 -6.94 -2.35
C GLY A 205 28.20 -7.13 -3.63
N CYS A 206 28.01 -6.28 -4.64
CA CYS A 206 29.04 -6.07 -5.65
C CYS A 206 29.99 -5.00 -5.09
N ARG A 207 31.09 -5.44 -4.48
CA ARG A 207 32.20 -4.58 -4.05
C ARG A 207 33.14 -4.47 -5.24
N ILE A 208 32.96 -3.44 -6.06
CA ILE A 208 33.95 -3.10 -7.09
C ILE A 208 35.15 -2.51 -6.34
N GLN A 209 36.28 -3.23 -6.39
CA GLN A 209 37.61 -2.73 -6.07
C GLN A 209 38.23 -2.11 -7.31
#